data_AF-A0A8J6CAI6-F1
#
_entry.id   AF-A0A8J6CAI6-F1
#
_cell.length_a   1.000
_cell.length_b   1.000
_cell.length_c   1.000
_cell.angle_alpha   90.00
_cell.angle_beta   90.00
_cell.angle_gamma   90.00
#
_symmetry.space_group_name_H-M   'P 1'
#
loop_
_entity.id
_entity.type
_entity.pdbx_description
1 polymer ?
#
loop_
_entity_poly.entity_id
_entity_poly.type
_entity_poly.pdbx_seq_one_letter_code
_entity_poly.pdbx_strand_id
1 'polypeptide(L)'
;MRTEDPPHPSRANAQTDTRADAGADGAGVGGGGGGDVAEACAAPMPRALDEALRAPRAASLSLARQRLAAVPPELVRLQHLTRLDLSGNELCSLVGLPDLRNLAELDLSSNRLRRLPIELLGQASLARVDMRDNLLDDVALAREAAGELLPACEFVF
;
A
#
# COMPACT_ATOMS: atom_id res chain seq x y z
N MET A 1 0.08 -18.88 53.25
CA MET A 1 -1.23 -18.36 53.69
C MET A 1 -1.29 -16.90 53.30
N ARG A 2 -2.24 -16.57 52.42
CA ARG A 2 -2.53 -15.23 51.94
C ARG A 2 -3.08 -14.36 53.07
N THR A 3 -2.74 -13.07 53.06
CA THR A 3 -3.67 -12.03 53.52
C THR A 3 -3.29 -10.70 52.87
N GLU A 4 -4.04 -10.38 51.81
CA GLU A 4 -4.25 -9.06 51.20
C GLU A 4 -5.01 -8.18 52.23
N ASP A 5 -4.53 -6.96 52.56
CA ASP A 5 -4.91 -5.63 52.03
C ASP A 5 -5.97 -4.91 52.92
N PRO A 6 -5.84 -3.59 53.22
CA PRO A 6 -6.54 -2.59 52.39
C PRO A 6 -5.81 -1.23 52.17
N PRO A 7 -5.98 -0.55 51.02
CA PRO A 7 -5.58 0.84 50.82
C PRO A 7 -6.65 1.82 51.33
N HIS A 8 -6.17 2.90 51.94
CA HIS A 8 -6.97 4.02 52.44
C HIS A 8 -7.54 4.88 51.30
N PRO A 9 -8.83 5.23 51.29
CA PRO A 9 -9.40 6.21 50.37
C PRO A 9 -9.31 7.63 50.96
N SER A 10 -8.41 8.47 50.44
CA SER A 10 -8.42 9.91 50.73
C SER A 10 -9.00 10.68 49.56
N ARG A 11 -10.25 11.13 49.76
CA ARG A 11 -10.94 12.14 48.96
C ARG A 11 -10.18 13.46 49.04
N ALA A 12 -9.82 14.05 47.90
CA ALA A 12 -9.58 15.47 47.78
C ALA A 12 -10.18 15.96 46.46
N ASN A 13 -11.10 16.89 46.61
CA ASN A 13 -11.97 17.51 45.63
C ASN A 13 -11.26 18.77 45.11
N ALA A 14 -11.20 18.99 43.79
CA ALA A 14 -10.89 20.30 43.23
C ALA A 14 -11.48 20.43 41.83
N GLN A 15 -12.74 20.86 41.79
CA GLN A 15 -13.29 21.59 40.65
C GLN A 15 -12.65 22.98 40.60
N THR A 16 -12.05 23.34 39.47
CA THR A 16 -12.02 24.71 38.98
C THR A 16 -12.26 24.70 37.47
N ASP A 17 -13.47 25.12 37.15
CA ASP A 17 -13.94 25.74 35.93
C ASP A 17 -12.94 26.79 35.40
N THR A 18 -12.60 26.74 34.10
CA THR A 18 -12.58 27.92 33.21
C THR A 18 -12.27 27.54 31.76
N ARG A 19 -13.32 27.62 30.93
CA ARG A 19 -13.44 28.54 29.77
C ARG A 19 -12.39 28.48 28.64
N ALA A 20 -12.88 27.99 27.50
CA ALA A 20 -12.72 28.50 26.14
C ALA A 20 -11.30 28.75 25.60
N ASP A 21 -10.87 27.89 24.68
CA ASP A 21 -10.21 28.36 23.47
C ASP A 21 -10.75 27.58 22.26
N ALA A 22 -11.33 28.32 21.32
CA ALA A 22 -11.80 27.84 20.05
C ALA A 22 -10.66 28.01 19.04
N GLY A 23 -9.94 26.93 18.77
CA GLY A 23 -8.98 26.83 17.67
C GLY A 23 -9.49 25.82 16.65
N ALA A 24 -10.19 26.31 15.63
CA ALA A 24 -10.49 25.56 14.43
C ALA A 24 -9.20 25.38 13.62
N ASP A 25 -8.75 24.15 13.40
CA ASP A 25 -8.10 23.74 12.14
C ASP A 25 -7.90 22.22 12.11
N GLY A 26 -8.05 21.64 10.92
CA GLY A 26 -7.85 20.21 10.69
C GLY A 26 -9.13 19.47 10.35
N ALA A 27 -9.43 19.42 9.05
CA ALA A 27 -10.40 18.52 8.45
C ALA A 27 -10.19 17.08 8.93
N GLY A 28 -10.99 16.68 9.91
CA GLY A 28 -11.15 15.29 10.31
C GLY A 28 -11.89 14.54 9.22
N VAL A 29 -11.15 13.82 8.38
CA VAL A 29 -11.70 12.69 7.63
C VAL A 29 -12.02 11.58 8.64
N GLY A 30 -13.28 11.55 9.07
CA GLY A 30 -13.84 10.50 9.90
C GLY A 30 -14.11 9.22 9.11
N GLY A 31 -13.87 8.09 9.76
CA GLY A 31 -14.20 6.73 9.32
C GLY A 31 -12.93 5.87 9.32
N GLY A 32 -12.53 5.20 10.39
CA GLY A 32 -13.32 4.34 11.27
C GLY A 32 -12.81 2.91 11.10
N GLY A 33 -12.32 2.30 12.18
CA GLY A 33 -11.90 0.89 12.19
C GLY A 33 -10.55 0.66 12.87
N GLY A 34 -10.54 0.70 14.20
CA GLY A 34 -9.58 -0.11 14.97
C GLY A 34 -10.19 -1.50 15.14
N GLY A 35 -9.42 -2.54 14.84
CA GLY A 35 -9.83 -3.94 14.99
C GLY A 35 -9.09 -4.81 13.98
N ASP A 36 -8.63 -5.99 14.42
CA ASP A 36 -8.13 -7.12 13.61
C ASP A 36 -6.94 -6.91 12.64
N VAL A 37 -5.75 -7.00 13.24
CA VAL A 37 -4.60 -7.64 12.59
C VAL A 37 -4.87 -9.15 12.37
N ALA A 38 -5.78 -9.53 11.47
CA ALA A 38 -5.87 -10.87 10.83
C ALA A 38 -7.17 -11.08 10.01
N GLU A 39 -7.36 -10.35 8.91
CA GLU A 39 -8.29 -10.80 7.85
C GLU A 39 -7.55 -10.95 6.52
N ALA A 40 -6.48 -11.75 6.57
CA ALA A 40 -5.81 -12.28 5.40
C ALA A 40 -6.51 -13.59 4.96
N CYS A 41 -7.76 -13.53 4.49
CA CYS A 41 -8.30 -14.58 3.62
C CYS A 41 -9.61 -14.11 2.98
N ALA A 42 -9.64 -14.05 1.66
CA ALA A 42 -10.78 -13.66 0.83
C ALA A 42 -11.07 -12.15 0.75
N ALA A 43 -10.05 -11.34 0.40
CA ALA A 43 -10.37 -10.17 -0.40
C ALA A 43 -11.05 -10.67 -1.70
N PRO A 44 -12.29 -10.26 -2.00
CA PRO A 44 -12.93 -10.65 -3.23
C PRO A 44 -12.05 -10.19 -4.40
N MET A 45 -11.94 -11.03 -5.42
CA MET A 45 -11.20 -10.70 -6.65
C MET A 45 -11.56 -9.25 -7.05
N PRO A 46 -10.57 -8.35 -7.19
CA PRO A 46 -10.87 -6.95 -7.47
C PRO A 46 -11.64 -6.90 -8.79
N ARG A 47 -12.81 -6.26 -8.78
CA ARG A 47 -13.72 -6.23 -9.95
C ARG A 47 -13.03 -5.74 -11.21
N ALA A 48 -12.08 -4.82 -11.07
CA ALA A 48 -11.27 -4.32 -12.16
C ALA A 48 -10.37 -5.40 -12.79
N LEU A 49 -9.88 -6.38 -12.02
CA LEU A 49 -9.17 -7.53 -12.56
C LEU A 49 -10.11 -8.49 -13.29
N ASP A 50 -11.29 -8.76 -12.74
CA ASP A 50 -12.32 -9.58 -13.43
C ASP A 50 -12.70 -8.97 -14.79
N GLU A 51 -12.89 -7.65 -14.81
CA GLU A 51 -13.17 -6.91 -16.04
C GLU A 51 -12.01 -6.97 -17.04
N ALA A 52 -10.77 -6.79 -16.58
CA ALA A 52 -9.59 -6.91 -17.43
C ALA A 52 -9.40 -8.35 -17.95
N LEU A 53 -9.72 -9.37 -17.16
CA LEU A 53 -9.67 -10.76 -17.59
C LEU A 53 -10.75 -11.09 -18.65
N ARG A 54 -11.90 -10.42 -18.57
CA ARG A 54 -12.94 -10.50 -19.61
C ARG A 54 -12.51 -9.75 -20.89
N ALA A 55 -11.66 -8.74 -20.77
CA ALA A 55 -11.08 -7.99 -21.88
C ALA A 55 -9.55 -8.09 -21.92
N PRO A 56 -8.96 -9.25 -22.28
CA PRO A 56 -7.51 -9.50 -22.18
C PRO A 56 -6.64 -8.67 -23.14
N ARG A 57 -7.27 -7.81 -23.96
CA ARG A 57 -6.60 -6.80 -24.80
C ARG A 57 -6.52 -5.43 -24.13
N ALA A 58 -6.90 -5.33 -22.85
CA ALA A 58 -6.77 -4.09 -22.10
C ALA A 58 -5.30 -3.67 -22.04
N ALA A 59 -5.01 -2.49 -22.58
CA ALA A 59 -3.69 -1.89 -22.51
C ALA A 59 -3.43 -1.27 -21.13
N SER A 60 -4.48 -0.89 -20.39
CA SER A 60 -4.35 -0.27 -19.08
C SER A 60 -5.29 -0.92 -18.07
N LEU A 61 -4.78 -1.22 -16.88
CA LEU A 61 -5.55 -1.75 -15.74
C LEU A 61 -5.28 -0.89 -14.52
N SER A 62 -6.34 -0.36 -13.91
CA SER A 62 -6.27 0.30 -12.61
C SER A 62 -6.91 -0.57 -11.54
N LEU A 63 -6.10 -0.91 -10.55
CA LEU A 63 -6.41 -1.60 -9.31
C LEU A 63 -6.16 -0.68 -8.11
N ALA A 64 -6.24 0.63 -8.32
CA ALA A 64 -6.00 1.61 -7.28
C ALA A 64 -7.05 1.52 -6.14
N ARG A 65 -6.61 1.74 -4.90
CA ARG A 65 -7.45 1.80 -3.69
C ARG A 65 -8.33 0.56 -3.49
N GLN A 66 -7.79 -0.62 -3.76
CA GLN A 66 -8.47 -1.91 -3.57
C GLN A 66 -8.04 -2.63 -2.28
N ARG A 67 -7.24 -1.99 -1.40
CA ARG A 67 -6.66 -2.59 -0.19
C ARG A 67 -5.94 -3.92 -0.46
N LEU A 68 -5.29 -4.02 -1.61
CA LEU A 68 -4.57 -5.23 -2.00
C LEU A 68 -3.34 -5.41 -1.12
N ALA A 69 -3.22 -6.57 -0.48
CA ALA A 69 -2.02 -6.98 0.26
C ALA A 69 -0.99 -7.66 -0.64
N ALA A 70 -1.43 -8.25 -1.76
CA ALA A 70 -0.58 -8.91 -2.75
C ALA A 70 -1.14 -8.74 -4.16
N VAL A 71 -0.28 -8.90 -5.17
CA VAL A 71 -0.68 -8.86 -6.58
C VAL A 71 -1.29 -10.22 -6.96
N PRO A 72 -2.51 -10.25 -7.53
CA PRO A 72 -3.17 -11.49 -7.89
C PRO A 72 -2.48 -12.18 -9.09
N PRO A 73 -2.27 -13.51 -9.06
CA PRO A 73 -1.54 -14.23 -10.10
C PRO A 73 -2.27 -14.23 -11.45
N GLU A 74 -3.57 -13.97 -11.48
CA GLU A 74 -4.36 -13.93 -12.71
C GLU A 74 -3.95 -12.82 -13.68
N LEU A 75 -3.21 -11.79 -13.21
CA LEU A 75 -2.57 -10.79 -14.07
C LEU A 75 -1.70 -11.41 -15.16
N VAL A 76 -1.21 -12.66 -14.98
CA VAL A 76 -0.41 -13.38 -15.98
C VAL A 76 -1.11 -13.52 -17.33
N ARG A 77 -2.46 -13.47 -17.34
CA ARG A 77 -3.27 -13.55 -18.55
C ARG A 77 -3.31 -12.24 -19.34
N LEU A 78 -2.91 -11.13 -18.74
CA LEU A 78 -2.93 -9.78 -19.31
C LEU A 78 -1.58 -9.43 -19.94
N GLN A 79 -1.02 -10.30 -20.78
CA GLN A 79 0.32 -10.07 -21.37
C GLN A 79 0.39 -8.84 -22.29
N HIS A 80 -0.74 -8.29 -22.70
CA HIS A 80 -0.84 -7.07 -23.51
C HIS A 80 -0.91 -5.78 -22.67
N LEU A 81 -0.88 -5.89 -21.34
CA LEU A 81 -0.95 -4.72 -20.47
C LEU A 81 0.29 -3.85 -20.67
N THR A 82 0.07 -2.56 -20.91
CA THR A 82 1.11 -1.55 -21.01
C THR A 82 1.15 -0.61 -19.81
N ARG A 83 0.02 -0.46 -19.09
CA ARG A 83 -0.06 0.34 -17.87
C ARG A 83 -0.78 -0.39 -16.75
N LEU A 84 -0.14 -0.46 -15.59
CA LEU A 84 -0.72 -1.02 -14.37
C LEU A 84 -0.70 0.02 -13.26
N ASP A 85 -1.87 0.34 -12.72
CA ASP A 85 -2.01 1.23 -11.58
C ASP A 85 -2.43 0.43 -10.35
N LEU A 86 -1.56 0.36 -9.36
CA LEU A 86 -1.73 -0.29 -8.06
C LEU A 86 -1.65 0.74 -6.93
N SER A 87 -1.89 2.02 -7.22
CA SER A 87 -1.73 3.10 -6.24
C SER A 87 -2.75 3.01 -5.08
N GLY A 88 -2.36 3.45 -3.89
CA GLY A 88 -3.26 3.51 -2.74
C GLY A 88 -3.70 2.13 -2.21
N ASN A 89 -2.86 1.11 -2.37
CA ASN A 89 -3.09 -0.23 -1.81
C ASN A 89 -2.28 -0.45 -0.52
N GLU A 90 -2.34 -1.66 0.03
CA GLU A 90 -1.62 -2.04 1.24
C GLU A 90 -0.46 -2.99 0.91
N LEU A 91 0.14 -2.83 -0.28
CA LEU A 91 1.21 -3.70 -0.75
C LEU A 91 2.47 -3.45 0.09
N CYS A 92 2.82 -4.43 0.92
CA CYS A 92 4.09 -4.46 1.66
C CYS A 92 5.24 -5.01 0.80
N SER A 93 4.89 -5.81 -0.21
CA SER A 93 5.80 -6.39 -1.19
C SER A 93 5.08 -6.62 -2.51
N LEU A 94 5.80 -6.62 -3.62
CA LEU A 94 5.25 -6.87 -4.96
C LEU A 94 5.38 -8.36 -5.36
N VAL A 95 5.23 -9.26 -4.38
CA VAL A 95 5.35 -10.69 -4.61
C VAL A 95 4.23 -11.15 -5.54
N GLY A 96 4.61 -11.96 -6.54
CA GLY A 96 3.65 -12.55 -7.47
C GLY A 96 3.27 -11.65 -8.64
N LEU A 97 3.96 -10.54 -8.89
CA LEU A 97 3.81 -9.81 -10.15
C LEU A 97 4.28 -10.71 -11.30
N PRO A 98 3.41 -11.06 -12.26
CA PRO A 98 3.77 -11.91 -13.39
C PRO A 98 4.66 -11.16 -14.39
N ASP A 99 5.36 -11.91 -15.25
CA ASP A 99 6.15 -11.34 -16.35
C ASP A 99 5.22 -10.74 -17.43
N LEU A 100 4.84 -9.48 -17.24
CA LEU A 100 4.16 -8.64 -18.22
C LEU A 100 5.15 -8.01 -19.20
N ARG A 101 5.46 -8.73 -20.28
CA ARG A 101 6.44 -8.32 -21.30
C ARG A 101 6.12 -7.05 -22.10
N ASN A 102 4.95 -6.45 -21.91
CA ASN A 102 4.58 -5.20 -22.57
C ASN A 102 4.33 -4.06 -21.58
N LEU A 103 4.52 -4.31 -20.28
CA LEU A 103 4.26 -3.32 -19.24
C LEU A 103 5.29 -2.20 -19.35
N ALA A 104 4.83 -0.99 -19.67
CA ALA A 104 5.67 0.19 -19.80
C ALA A 104 5.55 1.12 -18.58
N GLU A 105 4.37 1.20 -17.96
CA GLU A 105 4.15 2.06 -16.80
C GLU A 105 3.55 1.27 -15.63
N LEU A 106 4.13 1.42 -14.45
CA LEU A 106 3.66 0.81 -13.21
C LEU A 106 3.55 1.87 -12.12
N ASP A 107 2.36 2.05 -11.57
CA ASP A 107 2.13 2.95 -10.43
C ASP A 107 1.95 2.12 -9.15
N LEU A 108 2.87 2.29 -8.22
CA LEU A 108 2.87 1.70 -6.88
C LEU A 108 2.79 2.78 -5.81
N SER A 109 2.41 4.01 -6.16
CA SER A 109 2.37 5.10 -5.22
C SER A 109 1.38 4.85 -4.07
N SER A 110 1.60 5.47 -2.91
CA SER A 110 0.71 5.31 -1.75
C SER A 110 0.51 3.84 -1.32
N ASN A 111 1.61 3.07 -1.26
CA ASN A 111 1.64 1.70 -0.77
C ASN A 111 2.51 1.60 0.50
N ARG A 112 2.76 0.37 0.98
CA ARG A 112 3.58 0.12 2.18
C ARG A 112 4.91 -0.55 1.83
N LEU A 113 5.43 -0.32 0.63
CA LEU A 113 6.69 -0.91 0.18
C LEU A 113 7.86 -0.31 0.97
N ARG A 114 8.65 -1.19 1.59
CA ARG A 114 9.85 -0.79 2.34
C ARG A 114 11.13 -0.86 1.53
N ARG A 115 11.14 -1.66 0.47
CA ARG A 115 12.30 -1.91 -0.40
C ARG A 115 11.82 -2.08 -1.84
N LEU A 116 12.74 -1.92 -2.78
CA LEU A 116 12.50 -2.20 -4.18
C LEU A 116 12.25 -3.70 -4.38
N PRO A 117 11.12 -4.10 -4.98
CA PRO A 117 10.83 -5.52 -5.22
C PRO A 117 11.70 -6.11 -6.32
N ILE A 118 12.24 -7.31 -6.07
CA ILE A 118 13.07 -8.07 -7.03
C ILE A 118 12.24 -8.53 -8.24
N GLU A 119 10.91 -8.62 -8.08
CA GLU A 119 9.98 -9.00 -9.14
C GLU A 119 10.00 -8.03 -10.33
N LEU A 120 10.46 -6.79 -10.14
CA LEU A 120 10.67 -5.84 -11.24
C LEU A 120 11.80 -6.27 -12.19
N LEU A 121 12.76 -7.11 -11.78
CA LEU A 121 13.78 -7.64 -12.70
C LEU A 121 13.19 -8.39 -13.89
N GLY A 122 12.05 -9.05 -13.69
CA GLY A 122 11.36 -9.77 -14.77
C GLY A 122 10.76 -8.83 -15.81
N GLN A 123 10.61 -7.54 -15.49
CA GLN A 123 9.86 -6.57 -16.27
C GLN A 123 10.77 -5.72 -17.14
N ALA A 124 11.41 -6.36 -18.13
CA ALA A 124 12.37 -5.71 -19.03
C ALA A 124 11.78 -4.58 -19.91
N SER A 125 10.45 -4.50 -20.02
CA SER A 125 9.75 -3.51 -20.85
C SER A 125 9.25 -2.31 -20.07
N LEU A 126 9.44 -2.27 -18.75
CA LEU A 126 9.09 -1.10 -17.97
C LEU A 126 9.88 0.10 -18.49
N ALA A 127 9.22 1.24 -18.51
CA ALA A 127 9.78 2.53 -18.84
C ALA A 127 9.64 3.49 -17.66
N ARG A 128 8.58 3.34 -16.86
CA ARG A 128 8.31 4.19 -15.70
C ARG A 128 7.71 3.41 -14.55
N VAL A 129 8.24 3.61 -13.35
CA VAL A 129 7.73 3.05 -12.09
C VAL A 129 7.56 4.16 -11.07
N ASP A 130 6.35 4.37 -10.57
CA ASP A 130 6.06 5.34 -9.52
C ASP A 130 5.97 4.64 -8.17
N MET A 131 6.79 5.05 -7.21
CA MET A 131 6.82 4.50 -5.85
C MET A 131 6.72 5.61 -4.79
N ARG A 132 6.21 6.80 -5.16
CA ARG A 132 5.98 7.89 -4.22
C ARG A 132 5.03 7.48 -3.10
N ASP A 133 5.12 8.16 -1.95
CA ASP A 133 4.24 7.89 -0.81
C ASP A 133 4.29 6.42 -0.33
N ASN A 134 5.46 5.78 -0.45
CA ASN A 134 5.75 4.48 0.15
C ASN A 134 6.57 4.64 1.44
N LEU A 135 6.87 3.51 2.09
CA LEU A 135 7.61 3.44 3.34
C LEU A 135 9.07 2.99 3.10
N LEU A 136 9.69 3.46 2.02
CA LEU A 136 11.03 3.03 1.62
C LEU A 136 12.04 3.39 2.72
N ASP A 137 12.60 2.37 3.36
CA ASP A 137 13.52 2.54 4.49
C ASP A 137 14.81 3.26 4.05
N ASP A 138 15.27 2.98 2.83
CA ASP A 138 16.45 3.59 2.23
C ASP A 138 16.23 3.89 0.75
N VAL A 139 15.84 5.14 0.45
CA VAL A 139 15.61 5.61 -0.92
C VAL A 139 16.91 5.63 -1.72
N ALA A 140 18.06 5.83 -1.09
CA ALA A 140 19.34 5.85 -1.79
C ALA A 140 19.68 4.45 -2.32
N LEU A 141 19.54 3.43 -1.47
CA LEU A 141 19.69 2.03 -1.86
C LEU A 141 18.65 1.61 -2.91
N ALA A 142 17.40 2.02 -2.74
CA ALA A 142 16.34 1.70 -3.70
C ALA A 142 16.62 2.33 -5.07
N ARG A 143 17.13 3.56 -5.12
CA ARG A 143 17.51 4.23 -6.37
C ARG A 143 18.72 3.59 -7.04
N GLU A 144 19.72 3.17 -6.26
CA GLU A 144 20.89 2.46 -6.76
C GLU A 144 20.49 1.10 -7.34
N ALA A 145 19.70 0.32 -6.59
CA ALA A 145 19.15 -0.95 -7.06
C ALA A 145 18.29 -0.76 -8.32
N ALA A 146 17.41 0.25 -8.35
CA ALA A 146 16.63 0.59 -9.54
C ALA A 146 17.51 0.83 -10.77
N GLY A 147 18.58 1.62 -10.63
CA GLY A 147 19.52 1.91 -11.71
C GLY A 147 20.33 0.69 -12.16
N GLU A 148 20.67 -0.21 -11.24
CA GLU A 148 21.39 -1.45 -11.56
C GLU A 148 20.47 -2.48 -12.26
N LEU A 149 19.25 -2.64 -11.75
CA LEU A 149 18.31 -3.65 -12.20
C LEU A 149 17.64 -3.26 -13.51
N LEU A 150 17.29 -1.99 -13.66
CA LEU A 150 16.51 -1.46 -14.77
C LEU A 150 17.00 -0.05 -15.15
N PRO A 151 18.20 0.07 -15.75
CA PRO A 151 18.81 1.37 -16.09
C PRO A 151 18.01 2.18 -17.12
N ALA A 152 17.16 1.52 -17.90
CA ALA A 152 16.27 2.15 -18.88
C ALA A 152 14.92 2.57 -18.29
N CYS A 153 14.60 2.18 -17.05
CA CYS A 153 13.37 2.55 -16.38
C CYS A 153 13.55 3.82 -15.54
N GLU A 154 12.60 4.73 -15.66
CA GLU A 154 12.48 5.89 -14.79
C GLU A 154 11.76 5.49 -13.51
N PHE A 155 12.45 5.57 -12.38
CA PHE A 155 11.85 5.35 -11.06
C PHE A 155 11.58 6.69 -10.38
N VAL A 156 10.34 6.88 -9.94
CA VAL A 156 9.91 8.03 -9.15
C VAL A 156 9.75 7.58 -7.70
N PHE A 157 10.45 8.23 -6.78
CA PHE A 157 10.47 7.93 -5.35
C PHE A 157 9.85 9.08 -4.57
#